data_AF-A0A3R6FIL7-F1
#
_entry.id   AF-A0A3R6FIL7-F1
#
_cell.length_a   1.000
_cell.length_b   1.000
_cell.length_c   1.000
_cell.angle_alpha   90.00
_cell.angle_beta   90.00
_cell.angle_gamma   90.00
#
_symmetry.space_group_name_H-M   'P 1'
#
loop_
_entity.id
_entity.type
_entity.pdbx_description
1 polymer ?
#
loop_
_entity_poly.entity_id
_entity_poly.type
_entity_poly.pdbx_seq_one_letter_code
_entity_poly.pdbx_strand_id
1 'polypeptide(L)' 'MENPFKFGSLVDAPYFTDRVKELDYIVQFLKSENHLVLMSPRRFGKSSLVKKAVVQTQRPYLWLNMQAVLSK' A
#
# COMPACT_ATOMS: atom_id res chain seq x y z
N MET A 1 1.03 0.12 -28.32
CA MET A 1 1.00 0.82 -27.03
C MET A 1 0.30 -0.09 -26.04
N GLU A 2 0.98 -0.55 -24.99
CA GLU A 2 0.33 -1.39 -23.97
C GLU A 2 -0.60 -0.53 -23.11
N ASN A 3 -1.67 -1.15 -22.61
CA ASN A 3 -2.64 -0.47 -21.75
C ASN A 3 -1.97 -0.03 -20.43
N PRO A 4 -1.92 1.28 -20.11
CA PRO A 4 -1.26 1.77 -18.90
C PRO A 4 -2.10 1.59 -17.64
N PHE A 5 -3.34 1.11 -17.73
CA PHE A 5 -4.24 0.95 -16.60
C PHE A 5 -4.33 -0.51 -16.13
N LYS A 6 -4.28 -0.70 -14.81
CA LYS A 6 -4.49 -1.99 -14.15
C LYS A 6 -5.60 -1.84 -13.10
N PHE A 7 -6.57 -2.76 -13.13
CA PHE A 7 -7.72 -2.76 -12.24
C PHE A 7 -7.89 -4.13 -11.59
N GLY A 8 -8.54 -4.16 -10.41
CA GLY A 8 -8.90 -5.40 -9.72
C GLY A 8 -7.75 -6.09 -8.98
N SER A 9 -6.53 -5.58 -9.07
CA SER A 9 -5.35 -6.12 -8.40
C SER A 9 -4.57 -5.05 -7.64
N LEU A 10 -3.69 -5.50 -6.74
CA LEU A 10 -2.64 -4.68 -6.17
C LEU A 10 -1.69 -4.25 -7.27
N VAL A 11 -1.36 -2.97 -7.31
CA VAL A 11 -0.47 -2.37 -8.32
C VAL A 11 0.79 -1.83 -7.67
N ASP A 12 1.88 -1.84 -8.42
CA ASP A 12 3.17 -1.23 -8.08
C ASP A 12 3.63 -0.33 -9.25
N ALA A 13 4.82 0.25 -9.18
CA ALA A 13 5.42 0.97 -10.31
C ALA A 13 5.45 0.09 -11.58
N PRO A 14 5.13 0.64 -12.77
CA PRO A 14 4.79 2.04 -13.06
C PRO A 14 3.29 2.40 -12.86
N TYR A 15 2.46 1.45 -12.44
CA TYR A 15 1.00 1.56 -12.42
C TYR A 15 0.43 2.24 -11.17
N PHE A 16 1.24 2.48 -10.13
CA PHE A 16 0.87 3.27 -8.95
C PHE A 16 1.41 4.70 -9.05
N THR A 17 0.51 5.66 -9.23
CA THR A 17 0.82 7.08 -9.42
C THR A 17 0.29 7.95 -8.27
N ASP A 18 0.78 9.19 -8.20
CA ASP A 18 0.44 10.20 -7.20
C ASP A 18 0.72 9.74 -5.74
N ARG A 19 0.06 10.35 -4.75
CA ARG A 19 0.10 9.99 -3.31
C ARG A 19 1.47 10.19 -2.66
N VAL A 20 2.27 11.10 -3.20
CA VAL A 20 3.66 11.37 -2.75
C VAL A 20 3.68 11.80 -1.28
N LYS A 21 2.81 12.76 -0.91
CA LYS A 21 2.76 13.27 0.47
C LYS A 21 2.34 12.21 1.48
N GLU A 22 1.33 11.39 1.13
CA GLU A 22 0.88 10.33 2.01
C GLU A 22 1.90 9.19 2.10
N LEU A 23 2.61 8.88 1.02
CA LEU A 23 3.72 7.94 1.05
C LEU A 23 4.81 8.41 2.02
N ASP A 24 5.24 9.67 1.90
CA ASP A 24 6.25 10.25 2.78
C ASP A 24 5.81 10.23 4.25
N TYR A 25 4.56 10.62 4.52
CA TYR A 25 3.99 10.58 5.87
C TYR A 25 3.97 9.16 6.46
N ILE A 26 3.51 8.17 5.69
CA ILE A 26 3.46 6.78 6.15
C ILE A 26 4.88 6.26 6.37
N VAL A 27 5.83 6.52 5.47
CA VAL A 27 7.23 6.10 5.61
C VAL A 27 7.86 6.70 6.87
N GLN A 28 7.63 7.99 7.15
CA GLN A 28 8.09 8.62 8.38
C GLN A 28 7.45 8.00 9.62
N PHE A 29 6.15 7.74 9.57
CA PHE A 29 5.43 7.12 10.68
C PHE A 29 5.95 5.71 10.99
N LEU A 30 6.22 4.89 9.97
CA LEU A 30 6.76 3.53 10.09
C LEU A 30 8.19 3.47 10.65
N LYS A 31 8.88 4.62 10.77
CA LYS A 31 10.17 4.71 11.48
C LYS A 31 10.01 4.85 13.00
N SER A 32 8.80 5.14 13.48
CA SER A 32 8.46 5.20 14.91
C SER A 32 7.89 3.87 15.41
N GLU A 33 7.68 3.76 16.72
CA GLU A 33 7.06 2.59 17.38
C GLU A 33 5.52 2.67 17.43
N ASN A 34 4.92 3.64 16.74
CA ASN A 34 3.47 3.85 16.75
C ASN A 34 2.73 2.92 15.78
N HIS A 35 1.43 2.72 16.06
CA HIS A 35 0.54 1.95 15.19
C HIS A 35 -0.26 2.87 14.26
N LEU A 36 -0.26 2.58 12.96
CA LEU A 36 -1.02 3.33 11.94
C LEU A 36 -2.25 2.54 11.49
N VAL A 37 -3.42 3.17 11.52
CA VAL A 37 -4.64 2.65 10.89
C VAL A 37 -5.01 3.55 9.71
N LEU A 38 -5.07 2.99 8.51
CA LEU A 38 -5.40 3.73 7.28
C LEU A 38 -6.84 3.42 6.83
N MET A 39 -7.70 4.45 6.82
CA MET A 39 -9.11 4.33 6.42
C MET A 39 -9.38 5.12 5.13
N SER A 40 -10.09 4.51 4.17
CA SER A 40 -10.60 5.17 2.96
C SER A 40 -11.61 4.26 2.24
N PRO A 41 -12.36 4.74 1.23
CA PRO A 41 -13.32 3.92 0.48
C PRO A 41 -12.68 2.71 -0.25
N ARG A 42 -13.50 1.72 -0.63
CA ARG A 42 -13.02 0.51 -1.34
C ARG A 42 -12.41 0.89 -2.70
N ARG A 43 -11.31 0.22 -3.08
CA ARG A 43 -10.54 0.43 -4.33
C ARG A 43 -9.80 1.77 -4.49
N PHE A 44 -9.63 2.56 -3.42
CA PHE A 44 -8.80 3.79 -3.42
C PHE A 44 -7.27 3.55 -3.34
N GLY A 45 -6.78 2.34 -3.64
CA GLY A 45 -5.32 2.09 -3.67
C GLY A 45 -4.59 2.07 -2.33
N LYS A 46 -5.29 2.02 -1.18
CA LYS A 46 -4.66 1.92 0.16
C LYS A 46 -3.63 0.81 0.27
N SER A 47 -3.98 -0.39 -0.17
CA SER A 47 -3.11 -1.55 -0.05
C SER A 47 -1.85 -1.39 -0.92
N SER A 48 -1.96 -0.78 -2.10
CA SER A 48 -0.81 -0.43 -2.93
C SER A 48 0.07 0.64 -2.28
N LEU A 49 -0.54 1.67 -1.66
CA LEU A 49 0.17 2.72 -0.92
C LEU A 49 0.98 2.15 0.25
N VAL A 50 0.36 1.32 1.08
CA VAL A 50 1.05 0.67 2.22
C VAL A 50 2.14 -0.26 1.72
N LYS A 51 1.88 -1.06 0.67
CA LYS A 51 2.90 -1.93 0.07
C LYS A 51 4.12 -1.14 -0.40
N LYS A 52 3.91 -0.01 -1.08
CA LYS A 52 5.00 0.89 -1.52
C LYS A 52 5.76 1.47 -0.33
N ALA A 53 5.05 1.90 0.72
CA ALA A 53 5.66 2.45 1.92
C ALA A 53 6.54 1.43 2.66
N VAL A 54 6.05 0.20 2.89
CA VAL A 54 6.84 -0.84 3.58
C VAL A 54 8.07 -1.25 2.79
N VAL A 55 7.97 -1.39 1.46
CA VAL A 55 9.11 -1.68 0.58
C VAL A 55 10.16 -0.55 0.67
N GLN A 56 9.72 0.71 0.68
CA GLN A 56 10.63 1.86 0.80
C GLN A 56 11.38 1.91 2.14
N THR A 57 10.85 1.30 3.21
CA THR A 57 11.57 1.23 4.49
C THR A 57 12.79 0.30 4.47
N GLN A 58 12.88 -0.63 3.50
CA GLN A 58 13.91 -1.68 3.45
C GLN A 58 14.00 -2.55 4.71
N ARG A 59 12.92 -2.59 5.52
CA ARG A 59 12.83 -3.44 6.72
C ARG A 59 12.12 -4.76 6.39
N PRO A 60 12.44 -5.86 7.09
CA PRO A 60 11.63 -7.07 7.02
C PRO A 60 10.19 -6.78 7.45
N TYR A 61 9.21 -7.33 6.74
CA TYR A 61 7.79 -7.18 7.08
C TYR A 61 7.01 -8.48 6.79
N LEU A 62 5.94 -8.69 7.55
CA LEU A 62 4.95 -9.74 7.29
C LEU A 62 3.69 -9.07 6.72
N TRP A 63 3.19 -9.58 5.60
CA TRP A 63 1.97 -9.09 4.98
C TRP A 63 0.85 -10.11 5.14
N LEU A 64 -0.16 -9.78 5.94
CA LEU A 64 -1.32 -10.64 6.18
C LEU A 64 -2.55 -10.10 5.47
N ASN A 65 -3.09 -10.86 4.52
CA ASN A 65 -4.36 -10.53 3.88
C ASN A 65 -5.52 -11.13 4.68
N MET A 66 -6.06 -10.36 5.62
CA MET A 66 -7.19 -10.79 6.45
C MET A 66 -8.45 -11.13 5.65
N GLN A 67 -8.65 -10.55 4.46
CA GLN A 67 -9.78 -10.92 3.62
C GLN A 67 -9.67 -12.39 3.18
N ALA A 68 -8.47 -12.86 2.84
CA ALA A 68 -8.23 -14.23 2.42
C ALA A 68 -8.30 -15.23 3.59
N VAL A 69 -7.89 -14.80 4.79
CA VAL A 69 -7.97 -15.63 6.01
C VAL A 69 -9.42 -15.88 6.42
N LEU A 70 -10.29 -14.89 6.22
CA LEU A 70 -11.69 -14.95 6.64
C LEU A 70 -12.65 -15.45 5.56
N SER A 71 -12.19 -15.52 4.29
CA SER A 71 -12.97 -16.13 3.21
C SER A 71 -12.93 -17.65 3.36
N LYS A 72 -14.10 -18.25 3.61
CA LYS A 72 -14.32 -19.70 3.42
C LYS A 72 -14.18 -20.08 1.95
#